data_AF-A0AAP0NAY9-F1
#
_entry.id   AF-A0AAP0NAY9-F1
#
_cell.length_a   1.000
_cell.length_b   1.000
_cell.length_c   1.000
_cell.angle_alpha   90.00
_cell.angle_beta   90.00
_cell.angle_gamma   90.00
#
_symmetry.space_group_name_H-M   'P 1'
#
loop_
_entity.id
_entity.type
_entity.pdbx_description
1 polymer ?
#
loop_
_entity_poly.entity_id
_entity_poly.type
_entity_poly.pdbx_seq_one_letter_code
_entity_poly.pdbx_strand_id
1 'polypeptide(L)'
;MGASGWIVLAEELPLKHLYGVVRVAAPLAGSNPRIDDKHSRWLHLRIRPSSLPFADPSKSGAYGKVKTKALVDGRWTLAFRDEESCKSALSMILEEINLQSNELERRLKPLLDLERAVDSSNPSLRPPEAFASSSNSS
;
A
#
# COMPACT_ATOMS: atom_id res chain seq x y z
N MET A 1 -11.54 8.40 9.38
CA MET A 1 -10.09 8.56 9.64
C MET A 1 -9.40 7.28 9.17
N GLY A 2 -8.18 7.32 8.64
CA GLY A 2 -7.45 6.10 8.20
C GLY A 2 -7.21 5.94 6.69
N ALA A 3 -7.46 6.95 5.85
CA ALA A 3 -7.18 6.85 4.40
C ALA A 3 -5.71 7.09 4.03
N SER A 4 -4.93 7.67 4.93
CA SER A 4 -3.51 7.98 4.71
C SER A 4 -2.76 7.98 6.03
N GLY A 5 -1.58 7.37 6.07
CA GLY A 5 -0.64 7.61 7.16
C GLY A 5 0.80 7.55 6.73
N TRP A 6 1.62 8.08 7.62
CA TRP A 6 2.99 8.44 7.38
C TRP A 6 3.83 8.01 8.58
N ILE A 7 4.99 7.43 8.32
CA ILE A 7 6.05 7.29 9.31
C ILE A 7 6.85 8.58 9.32
N VAL A 8 7.01 9.18 10.49
CA VAL A 8 7.74 10.43 10.66
C VAL A 8 8.83 10.22 11.69
N LEU A 9 10.08 10.53 11.33
CA LEU A 9 11.18 10.65 12.27
C LEU A 9 11.26 12.11 12.71
N ALA A 10 10.87 12.37 13.95
CA ALA A 10 10.94 13.69 14.56
C ALA A 10 11.99 13.72 15.67
N GLU A 11 12.74 14.83 15.72
CA GLU A 11 13.66 15.15 16.82
C GLU A 11 12.97 16.13 17.76
N GLU A 12 12.91 15.79 19.04
CA GLU A 12 12.29 16.64 20.06
C GLU A 12 13.17 17.85 20.39
N LEU A 13 12.57 19.04 20.53
CA LEU A 13 13.30 20.24 20.95
C LEU A 13 13.54 20.21 22.47
N PRO A 14 14.80 20.38 22.95
CA PRO A 14 15.16 20.25 24.37
C PRO A 14 14.36 21.13 25.35
N LEU A 15 13.76 22.22 24.85
CA LEU A 15 13.06 23.23 25.65
C LEU A 15 11.54 23.22 25.45
N LYS A 16 11.02 22.39 24.54
CA LYS A 16 9.58 22.32 24.21
C LYS A 16 9.19 20.91 23.81
N HIS A 17 8.81 20.09 24.78
CA HIS A 17 8.44 18.68 24.61
C HIS A 17 7.27 18.42 23.62
N LEU A 18 6.45 19.43 23.33
CA LEU A 18 5.35 19.34 22.37
C LEU A 18 5.75 19.73 20.93
N TYR A 19 7.00 20.15 20.72
CA TYR A 19 7.50 20.62 19.44
C TYR A 19 8.75 19.85 19.06
N GLY A 20 8.83 19.48 17.78
CA GLY A 20 9.98 18.78 17.25
C GLY A 20 10.21 19.13 15.79
N VAL A 21 11.40 18.81 15.31
CA VAL A 21 11.76 18.94 13.91
C VAL A 21 11.53 17.60 13.23
N VAL A 22 10.65 17.59 12.22
CA VAL A 22 10.52 16.43 11.32
C VAL A 22 11.76 16.37 10.46
N ARG A 23 12.61 15.35 10.68
CA ARG A 23 13.82 15.12 9.90
C ARG A 23 13.50 14.42 8.59
N VAL A 24 12.62 13.43 8.66
CA VAL A 24 12.22 12.63 7.50
C VAL A 24 10.79 12.14 7.65
N ALA A 25 10.06 12.07 6.53
CA ALA A 25 8.72 11.50 6.45
C ALA A 25 8.63 10.49 5.30
N ALA A 26 7.83 9.45 5.49
CA ALA A 26 7.70 8.32 4.59
C ALA A 26 6.24 7.84 4.56
N PRO A 27 5.68 7.44 3.40
CA PRO A 27 4.38 6.78 3.38
C PRO A 27 4.42 5.50 4.22
N LEU A 28 3.41 5.31 5.07
CA LEU A 28 3.26 4.07 5.83
C LEU A 28 2.86 2.90 4.90
N ALA A 29 2.10 3.20 3.86
CA ALA A 29 1.69 2.24 2.84
C ALA A 29 2.91 1.60 2.16
N GLY A 30 2.99 0.28 2.23
CA GLY A 30 4.11 -0.49 1.69
C GLY A 30 5.38 -0.45 2.54
N SER A 31 5.32 0.15 3.74
CA SER A 31 6.37 -0.06 4.73
C SER A 31 6.38 -1.51 5.18
N ASN A 32 7.57 -2.14 5.17
CA ASN A 32 7.76 -3.51 5.66
C ASN A 32 8.66 -3.45 6.90
N PRO A 33 8.10 -3.16 8.10
CA PRO A 33 8.87 -3.01 9.32
C PRO A 33 9.36 -4.38 9.81
N ARG A 34 10.66 -4.51 10.08
CA ARG A 34 11.28 -5.75 10.55
C ARG A 34 12.41 -5.46 11.51
N ILE A 35 12.48 -6.18 12.62
CA ILE A 35 13.66 -6.13 13.50
C ILE A 35 14.82 -6.83 12.80
N ASP A 36 16.04 -6.30 12.95
CA ASP A 36 17.24 -6.91 12.42
C ASP A 36 17.56 -8.24 13.13
N ASP A 37 17.87 -9.27 12.34
CA ASP A 37 18.15 -10.62 12.87
C ASP A 37 19.41 -10.67 13.75
N LYS A 38 20.36 -9.75 13.56
CA LYS A 38 21.62 -9.66 14.32
C LYS A 38 21.56 -8.62 15.44
N HIS A 39 20.74 -7.59 15.28
CA HIS A 39 20.64 -6.45 16.19
C HIS A 39 19.19 -6.24 16.63
N SER A 40 18.80 -6.81 17.77
CA SER A 40 17.41 -6.72 18.29
C SER A 40 16.93 -5.28 18.57
N ARG A 41 17.86 -4.32 18.66
CA ARG A 41 17.57 -2.89 18.83
C ARG A 41 17.41 -2.12 17.52
N TRP A 42 17.56 -2.77 16.38
CA TRP A 42 17.48 -2.14 15.07
C TRP A 42 16.19 -2.52 14.37
N LEU A 43 15.47 -1.51 13.88
CA LEU A 43 14.26 -1.66 13.09
C LEU A 43 14.54 -1.24 11.66
N HIS A 44 14.43 -2.19 10.74
CA HIS A 44 14.47 -1.93 9.30
C HIS A 44 13.09 -1.52 8.80
N LEU A 45 13.05 -0.44 8.03
CA LEU A 45 11.86 0.03 7.33
C LEU A 45 12.18 0.13 5.84
N ARG A 46 11.41 -0.58 5.02
CA ARG A 46 11.46 -0.43 3.55
C ARG A 46 10.44 0.61 3.14
N ILE A 47 10.88 1.80 2.76
CA ILE A 47 10.02 2.90 2.35
C ILE A 47 9.97 2.99 0.83
N ARG A 48 8.81 2.73 0.23
CA ARG A 48 8.57 3.06 -1.17
C ARG A 48 8.57 4.59 -1.30
N PRO A 49 9.31 5.19 -2.25
CA PRO A 49 9.15 6.62 -2.54
C PRO A 49 7.68 6.91 -2.92
N SER A 50 7.17 8.03 -2.43
CA SER A 50 5.75 8.44 -2.53
C SER A 50 5.26 8.67 -3.96
N SER A 51 6.14 8.64 -4.94
CA SER A 51 5.80 8.59 -6.35
C SER A 51 5.24 7.21 -6.70
N LEU A 52 4.02 6.93 -6.22
CA LEU A 52 3.05 6.29 -7.07
C LEU A 52 3.06 7.05 -8.41
N PRO A 53 3.18 6.38 -9.56
CA PRO A 53 2.93 7.02 -10.83
C PRO A 53 1.42 7.28 -10.90
N PHE A 54 0.94 8.25 -10.12
CA PHE A 54 -0.37 8.81 -10.38
C PHE A 54 -0.19 9.55 -11.70
N ALA A 55 -0.55 8.85 -12.78
CA ALA A 55 -0.62 9.38 -14.11
C ALA A 55 -1.60 10.55 -14.04
N ASP A 56 -1.06 11.76 -13.91
CA ASP A 56 -1.77 12.96 -14.29
C ASP A 56 -2.00 12.85 -15.81
N PRO A 57 -3.25 12.59 -16.26
CA PRO A 57 -3.50 12.39 -17.68
C PRO A 57 -3.20 13.68 -18.47
N SER A 58 -3.18 14.84 -17.80
CA SER A 58 -2.85 16.13 -18.42
C SER A 58 -1.36 16.30 -18.79
N LYS A 59 -0.48 15.42 -18.28
CA LYS A 59 0.96 15.42 -18.60
C LYS A 59 1.38 14.34 -19.60
N SER A 60 0.42 13.59 -20.15
CA SER A 60 0.69 12.53 -21.14
C SER A 60 1.05 13.06 -22.54
N GLY A 61 0.97 14.38 -22.77
CA GLY A 61 1.18 15.00 -24.09
C GLY A 61 2.64 15.24 -24.51
N ALA A 62 3.64 15.03 -23.65
CA ALA A 62 5.03 15.24 -24.02
C ALA A 62 5.81 13.93 -23.89
N TYR A 63 5.97 13.24 -25.01
CA TYR A 63 6.96 12.17 -25.23
C TYR A 63 8.40 12.73 -25.10
N GLY A 64 8.75 13.23 -23.92
CA GLY A 64 10.11 13.39 -23.48
C GLY A 64 10.47 12.12 -22.73
N LYS A 65 11.50 11.41 -23.18
CA LYS A 65 12.07 10.21 -22.55
C LYS A 65 12.53 10.55 -21.13
N VAL A 66 11.61 10.64 -20.17
CA VAL A 66 11.92 10.73 -18.75
C VAL A 66 12.54 9.39 -18.43
N LYS A 67 13.86 9.38 -18.27
CA LYS A 67 14.58 8.23 -17.74
C LYS A 67 13.85 7.86 -16.45
N THR A 68 13.08 6.78 -16.48
CA THR A 68 12.53 6.09 -15.33
C THR A 68 13.75 5.61 -14.53
N LYS A 69 14.35 6.50 -13.75
CA LYS A 69 15.25 6.09 -12.69
C LYS A 69 14.37 5.22 -11.82
N ALA A 70 14.65 3.92 -11.82
CA ALA A 70 13.98 2.98 -10.95
C ALA A 70 13.98 3.60 -9.57
N LEU A 71 12.79 3.90 -9.08
CA LEU A 71 12.58 4.43 -7.76
C LEU A 71 12.95 3.31 -6.80
N VAL A 72 14.23 3.28 -6.42
CA VAL A 72 14.76 2.30 -5.48
C VAL A 72 14.10 2.60 -4.14
N ASP A 73 13.59 1.55 -3.50
CA ASP A 73 13.00 1.67 -2.19
C ASP A 73 14.03 2.23 -1.22
N GLY A 74 13.66 3.29 -0.52
CA GLY A 74 14.44 3.75 0.61
C GLY A 74 14.50 2.62 1.64
N ARG A 75 15.70 2.34 2.16
CA ARG A 75 15.87 1.46 3.33
C ARG A 75 16.28 2.35 4.49
N TRP A 76 15.45 2.43 5.52
CA TRP A 76 15.81 3.08 6.77
C TRP A 76 16.13 2.01 7.81
N THR A 77 17.11 2.31 8.65
CA THR A 77 17.43 1.50 9.83
C THR A 77 17.38 2.45 11.02
N LEU A 78 16.42 2.22 11.91
CA LEU A 78 16.28 2.97 13.16
C LEU A 78 16.96 2.19 14.27
N ALA A 79 17.91 2.81 14.96
CA ALA A 79 18.58 2.23 16.11
C ALA A 79 17.97 2.79 17.40
N PHE A 80 17.42 1.89 18.22
CA PHE A 80 16.81 2.24 19.51
C PHE A 80 17.80 2.08 20.67
N ARG A 81 17.49 2.75 21.78
CA ARG A 81 18.28 2.66 23.02
C ARG A 81 18.22 1.26 23.62
N ASP A 82 17.04 0.65 23.57
CA ASP A 82 16.74 -0.66 24.16
C ASP A 82 15.81 -1.47 23.24
N GLU A 83 15.74 -2.78 23.52
CA GLU A 83 14.97 -3.72 22.71
C GLU A 83 13.46 -3.52 22.87
N GLU A 84 13.00 -3.10 24.05
CA GLU A 84 11.59 -2.88 24.32
C GLU A 84 11.06 -1.69 23.52
N SER A 85 11.82 -0.59 23.46
CA SER A 85 11.54 0.57 22.61
C SER A 85 11.46 0.19 21.12
N CYS A 86 12.34 -0.71 20.67
CA CYS A 86 12.32 -1.22 19.28
C CYS A 86 11.03 -2.03 19.00
N LYS A 87 10.66 -2.93 19.93
CA LYS A 87 9.42 -3.73 19.82
C LYS A 87 8.17 -2.86 19.90
N SER A 88 8.15 -1.88 20.80
CA SER A 88 7.06 -0.92 20.93
C SER A 88 6.85 -0.14 19.64
N ALA A 89 7.93 0.39 19.05
CA ALA A 89 7.87 1.08 17.77
C ALA A 89 7.37 0.18 16.63
N LEU A 90 7.81 -1.09 16.57
CA LEU A 90 7.31 -2.06 15.61
C LEU A 90 5.79 -2.27 15.77
N SER A 91 5.32 -2.49 17.01
CA SER A 91 3.90 -2.69 17.31
C SER A 91 3.05 -1.50 16.90
N MET A 92 3.48 -0.28 17.21
CA MET A 92 2.78 0.96 16.81
C MET A 92 2.62 1.06 15.29
N ILE A 93 3.67 0.74 14.53
CA ILE A 93 3.64 0.80 13.07
C ILE A 93 2.68 -0.26 12.52
N LEU A 94 2.73 -1.50 13.04
CA LEU A 94 1.85 -2.59 12.59
C LEU A 94 0.38 -2.32 12.90
N GLU A 95 0.08 -1.74 14.07
CA GLU A 95 -1.27 -1.35 14.44
C GLU A 95 -1.85 -0.33 13.45
N GLU A 96 -1.10 0.71 13.13
CA GLU A 96 -1.54 1.75 12.19
C GLU A 96 -1.69 1.19 10.75
N ILE A 97 -0.80 0.29 10.32
CA ILE A 97 -0.95 -0.43 9.03
C ILE A 97 -2.26 -1.23 9.00
N ASN A 98 -2.58 -1.91 10.09
CA ASN A 98 -3.80 -2.70 10.20
C ASN A 98 -5.05 -1.80 10.16
N LEU A 99 -5.03 -0.67 10.87
CA LEU A 99 -6.12 0.31 10.85
C LEU A 99 -6.38 0.85 9.43
N GLN A 100 -5.31 1.20 8.70
CA GLN A 100 -5.44 1.65 7.31
C GLN A 100 -5.97 0.55 6.39
N SER A 101 -5.46 -0.67 6.53
CA SER A 101 -5.91 -1.81 5.74
C SER A 101 -7.40 -2.10 5.96
N ASN A 102 -7.86 -2.08 7.21
CA ASN A 102 -9.26 -2.28 7.56
C ASN A 102 -10.16 -1.16 7.00
N GLU A 103 -9.72 0.10 7.04
CA GLU A 103 -10.47 1.22 6.47
C GLU A 103 -10.53 1.13 4.94
N LEU A 104 -9.45 0.70 4.28
CA LEU A 104 -9.46 0.44 2.83
C LEU A 104 -10.40 -0.71 2.47
N GLU A 105 -10.34 -1.83 3.20
CA GLU A 105 -11.25 -2.96 2.98
C GLU A 105 -12.71 -2.52 3.15
N ARG A 106 -13.03 -1.79 4.22
CA ARG A 106 -14.38 -1.28 4.48
C ARG A 106 -14.90 -0.38 3.36
N ARG A 107 -14.02 0.43 2.75
CA ARG A 107 -14.38 1.33 1.63
C ARG A 107 -14.51 0.59 0.30
N LEU A 108 -13.67 -0.41 0.06
CA LEU A 108 -13.64 -1.16 -1.19
C LEU A 108 -14.73 -2.23 -1.25
N LYS A 109 -15.11 -2.81 -0.11
CA LYS A 109 -16.08 -3.90 -0.02
C LYS A 109 -17.40 -3.62 -0.76
N PRO A 110 -18.07 -2.47 -0.59
CA PRO A 110 -19.28 -2.17 -1.34
C PRO A 110 -19.08 -2.07 -2.86
N LEU A 111 -17.90 -1.64 -3.31
CA LEU A 111 -17.58 -1.53 -4.74
C LEU A 111 -17.36 -2.91 -5.38
N LEU A 112 -16.67 -3.80 -4.66
CA LEU A 112 -16.42 -5.18 -5.10
C LEU A 112 -17.69 -6.03 -5.06
N ASP A 113 -18.55 -5.81 -4.06
CA ASP A 113 -19.83 -6.51 -3.95
C ASP A 113 -20.82 -6.07 -5.05
N LEU A 114 -20.76 -4.79 -5.47
CA LEU A 114 -21.55 -4.27 -6.58
C LEU A 114 -21.12 -4.88 -7.93
N GLU A 115 -19.82 -5.03 -8.18
CA GLU A 115 -19.29 -5.69 -9.38
C GLU A 115 -19.78 -7.14 -9.48
N ARG A 116 -19.70 -7.91 -8.38
CA ARG A 116 -20.24 -9.28 -8.34
C ARG A 116 -21.75 -9.35 -8.59
N ALA A 117 -22.52 -8.37 -8.13
CA ALA A 117 -23.96 -8.30 -8.38
C ALA A 117 -24.29 -8.00 -9.85
N VAL A 118 -23.48 -7.17 -10.52
CA VAL A 118 -23.62 -6.87 -11.95
C VAL A 118 -23.23 -8.08 -12.81
N ASP A 119 -22.17 -8.80 -12.45
CA ASP A 119 -21.77 -10.02 -13.17
C ASP A 119 -22.78 -11.16 -13.04
N SER A 120 -23.44 -11.27 -11.88
CA SER A 120 -24.47 -12.29 -11.62
C SER A 120 -25.85 -11.94 -12.19
N SER A 121 -26.09 -10.68 -12.57
CA SER A 121 -27.33 -10.22 -13.22
C SER A 121 -27.25 -10.18 -14.75
N ASN A 122 -26.13 -10.60 -15.35
CA ASN A 122 -26.00 -10.87 -16.78
C ASN A 122 -26.05 -12.39 -17.09
N PRO A 123 -27.24 -13.02 -17.16
CA PRO A 123 -27.37 -14.40 -17.66
C PRO A 123 -27.35 -14.48 -19.20
N SER A 124 -27.03 -13.39 -19.91
CA SER A 124 -27.14 -13.31 -21.36
C SER A 124 -25.75 -13.20 -22.01
N LEU A 125 -25.17 -14.34 -22.38
CA LEU A 125 -24.76 -14.67 -23.76
C LEU A 125 -23.92 -15.96 -23.82
N ARG A 126 -24.63 -17.09 -23.99
CA ARG A 126 -24.44 -18.13 -25.02
C ARG A 126 -24.86 -19.51 -24.51
N PRO A 127 -25.90 -20.13 -25.07
CA PRO A 127 -25.95 -21.58 -25.16
C PRO A 127 -24.91 -22.05 -26.19
N PRO A 128 -24.26 -23.22 -26.01
CA PRO A 128 -23.67 -23.93 -27.14
C PRO A 128 -24.83 -24.33 -28.05
N GLU A 129 -24.86 -23.83 -29.28
CA GLU A 129 -25.73 -24.37 -30.32
C GLU A 129 -25.40 -25.85 -30.48
N ALA A 130 -26.29 -26.71 -29.99
CA ALA A 130 -26.31 -28.11 -30.36
C ALA A 130 -26.64 -28.18 -31.86
N PHE A 131 -25.63 -28.43 -32.69
CA PHE A 131 -25.86 -28.84 -34.07
C PHE A 131 -26.55 -30.22 -34.04
N ALA A 132 -27.88 -30.19 -34.04
CA ALA A 132 -28.70 -31.34 -34.37
C ALA A 132 -28.49 -31.64 -35.86
N SER A 133 -27.67 -32.64 -36.17
CA SER A 133 -27.64 -33.27 -37.48
C SER A 133 -28.63 -34.42 -37.49
N SER A 134 -29.89 -34.11 -37.74
CA SER A 134 -30.86 -35.06 -38.28
C SER A 134 -30.67 -35.12 -39.80
N SER A 135 -30.23 -36.27 -40.29
CA SER A 135 -30.36 -36.64 -41.70
C SER A 135 -30.98 -38.03 -41.78
N ASN A 136 -32.26 -38.03 -42.16
CA ASN A 136 -33.05 -39.21 -42.47
C ASN A 136 -32.74 -39.69 -43.91
N SER A 137 -32.71 -41.02 -44.07
CA SER A 137 -33.17 -41.85 -45.20
C SER A 137 -32.70 -41.57 -46.64
N SER A 138 -32.02 -42.56 -47.23
CA SER A 138 -32.54 -43.39 -48.33
C SER A 138 -31.84 -44.75 -48.34
#